data_AF-A0A1L7NP92-F1
#
_entry.id   AF-A0A1L7NP92-F1
#
_cell.length_a   1.000
_cell.length_b   1.000
_cell.length_c   1.000
_cell.angle_alpha   90.00
_cell.angle_beta   90.00
_cell.angle_gamma   90.00
#
_symmetry.space_group_name_H-M   'P 1'
#
loop_
_entity.id
_entity.type
_entity.pdbx_description
1 polymer ?
#
loop_
_entity_poly.entity_id
_entity_poly.type
_entity_poly.pdbx_seq_one_letter_code
_entity_poly.pdbx_strand_id
1 'polypeptide(L)' 'MRAAPEAIFRQVDEEQVVFWVAVDGRSYRAWGTFRGRHIDARERSRSAAVEGWLRKANFAADR' A
#
# COMPACT_ATOMS: atom_id res chain seq x y z
N MET A 1 11.56 0.77 18.66
CA MET A 1 11.19 -0.49 17.99
C MET A 1 10.69 -0.17 16.59
N ARG A 2 11.25 -0.76 15.53
CA ARG A 2 10.55 -0.81 14.24
C ARG A 2 9.49 -1.91 14.36
N ALA A 3 8.22 -1.55 14.27
CA ALA A 3 7.16 -2.55 14.22
C ALA A 3 7.36 -3.42 12.98
N ALA A 4 7.04 -4.72 13.09
CA ALA A 4 7.01 -5.59 11.93
C ALA A 4 6.00 -5.04 10.89
N PRO A 5 6.26 -5.19 9.59
CA PRO A 5 5.29 -4.84 8.57
C PRO A 5 3.96 -5.56 8.79
N GLU A 6 2.87 -4.83 8.68
CA GLU A 6 1.52 -5.37 8.75
C GLU A 6 1.04 -5.70 7.33
N ALA A 7 0.52 -6.92 7.14
CA ALA A 7 -0.13 -7.33 5.90
C ALA A 7 -1.55 -6.77 5.84
N ILE A 8 -1.90 -6.14 4.73
CA ILE A 8 -3.24 -5.61 4.45
C ILE A 8 -3.82 -6.36 3.25
N PHE A 9 -5.03 -6.89 3.44
CA PHE A 9 -5.81 -7.58 2.41
C PHE A 9 -6.96 -6.66 1.98
N ARG A 10 -7.05 -6.36 0.69
CA ARG A 10 -8.10 -5.52 0.11
C ARG A 10 -8.50 -6.01 -1.27
N GLN A 11 -9.70 -5.63 -1.70
CA GLN A 11 -10.14 -5.80 -3.07
C GLN A 11 -9.82 -4.52 -3.86
N VAL A 12 -9.18 -4.67 -5.02
CA VAL A 12 -8.87 -3.59 -5.97
C VAL A 12 -9.22 -4.10 -7.35
N ASP A 13 -10.12 -3.42 -8.07
CA ASP A 13 -10.60 -3.83 -9.39
C ASP A 13 -10.96 -5.32 -9.47
N GLU A 14 -11.85 -5.73 -8.55
CA GLU A 14 -12.32 -7.11 -8.38
C GLU A 14 -11.26 -8.15 -7.95
N GLU A 15 -9.97 -7.79 -7.90
CA GLU A 15 -8.85 -8.65 -7.50
C GLU A 15 -8.56 -8.53 -5.99
N GLN A 16 -8.36 -9.66 -5.30
CA GLN A 16 -7.82 -9.64 -3.94
C GLN A 16 -6.31 -9.39 -3.99
N VAL A 17 -5.88 -8.32 -3.32
CA VAL A 17 -4.48 -7.91 -3.27
C VAL A 17 -3.96 -7.92 -1.83
N VAL A 18 -2.67 -8.23 -1.70
CA VAL A 18 -1.93 -8.12 -0.45
C VAL A 18 -0.82 -7.09 -0.59
N PHE A 19 -0.71 -6.20 0.39
CA PHE A 19 0.38 -5.23 0.48
C PHE A 19 0.75 -5.01 1.95
N TRP A 20 1.91 -4.41 2.17
CA TRP A 20 2.49 -4.25 3.50
C TRP A 20 2.46 -2.79 3.90
N VAL A 21 2.25 -2.52 5.19
CA VAL A 21 2.42 -1.20 5.77
C VAL A 21 3.33 -1.25 6.99
N ALA A 22 4.28 -0.32 7.09
CA ALA A 22 5.16 -0.21 8.24
C ALA A 22 5.56 1.23 8.50
N VAL A 23 6.05 1.49 9.72
CA VAL A 23 6.70 2.75 10.06
C VAL A 23 8.03 2.85 9.31
N ASP A 24 8.20 3.94 8.58
CA ASP A 24 9.42 4.31 7.85
C ASP A 24 9.90 5.68 8.36
N GLY A 25 10.76 5.65 9.37
CA GLY A 25 11.26 6.86 10.05
C GLY A 25 10.15 7.62 10.78
N ARG A 26 9.86 8.85 10.32
CA ARG A 26 8.77 9.71 10.86
C ARG A 26 7.46 9.58 10.08
N SER A 27 7.38 8.59 9.18
CA SER A 27 6.27 8.37 8.26
C SER A 27 5.83 6.91 8.26
N TYR A 28 4.81 6.61 7.47
CA TYR A 28 4.38 5.27 7.15
C TYR A 28 4.61 5.01 5.67
N ARG A 29 5.07 3.80 5.37
CA ARG A 29 5.26 3.32 4.00
C ARG A 29 4.30 2.17 3.79
N ALA A 30 3.52 2.23 2.72
CA ALA A 30 2.74 1.13 2.18
C ALA A 30 3.36 0.67 0.85
N TRP A 31 3.60 -0.63 0.68
CA TRP A 31 4.23 -1.17 -0.51
C TRP A 31 3.70 -2.56 -0.88
N GLY A 32 3.68 -2.85 -2.18
CA GLY A 32 3.19 -4.11 -2.70
C GLY A 32 3.30 -4.16 -4.22
N THR A 33 2.98 -5.30 -4.81
CA THR A 33 2.93 -5.47 -6.26
C THR A 33 1.47 -5.65 -6.68
N PHE A 34 1.04 -4.96 -7.72
CA PHE A 34 -0.27 -5.11 -8.32
C PHE A 34 -0.11 -5.15 -9.85
N ARG A 35 -0.65 -6.19 -10.50
CA ARG A 35 -0.54 -6.41 -11.97
C ARG A 35 0.90 -6.25 -12.52
N GLY A 36 1.88 -6.82 -11.82
CA GLY A 36 3.30 -6.74 -12.21
C GLY A 36 4.00 -5.41 -11.93
N ARG A 37 3.28 -4.41 -11.39
CA ARG A 37 3.84 -3.10 -11.04
C ARG A 37 4.10 -2.99 -9.54
N HIS A 38 5.31 -2.59 -9.17
CA HIS A 38 5.61 -2.22 -7.79
C HIS A 38 4.96 -0.87 -7.47
N ILE A 39 4.16 -0.84 -6.41
CA ILE A 39 3.49 0.36 -5.92
C ILE A 39 4.00 0.67 -4.52
N ASP A 40 4.34 1.94 -4.32
CA ASP A 40 4.87 2.48 -3.07
C ASP A 40 4.13 3.77 -2.72
N ALA A 41 3.73 3.94 -1.46
CA ALA A 41 3.13 5.16 -0.93
C ALA A 41 3.72 5.48 0.45
N ARG A 42 4.27 6.69 0.61
CA ARG A 42 4.80 7.19 1.88
C ARG A 42 4.00 8.38 2.34
N GLU A 43 3.45 8.30 3.55
CA GLU A 43 2.58 9.33 4.10
C GLU A 43 2.78 9.51 5.61
N ARG A 44 2.31 10.63 6.17
CA ARG A 44 2.49 10.94 7.60
C ARG A 44 1.72 10.03 8.55
N SER A 45 0.70 9.33 8.07
CA SER A 45 -0.11 8.41 8.87
C SER A 45 -0.28 7.06 8.17
N ARG A 46 -0.54 6.03 8.97
CA ARG A 46 -0.79 4.66 8.48
C ARG A 46 -1.96 4.65 7.47
N SER A 47 -3.08 5.28 7.83
CA SER A 47 -4.27 5.34 6.98
C SER A 47 -4.00 6.04 5.66
N ALA A 48 -3.27 7.17 5.68
CA ALA A 48 -2.92 7.87 4.46
C ALA A 48 -2.01 7.03 3.55
N ALA A 49 -1.03 6.30 4.11
CA ALA A 49 -0.16 5.42 3.32
C ALA A 49 -0.95 4.30 2.65
N VAL A 50 -1.87 3.67 3.39
CA VAL A 50 -2.79 2.65 2.87
C VAL A 50 -3.67 3.20 1.75
N GLU A 51 -4.32 4.34 1.96
CA GLU A 51 -5.13 5.00 0.93
C GLU A 51 -4.31 5.41 -0.29
N GLY A 52 -3.09 5.91 -0.08
CA GLY A 52 -2.17 6.27 -1.15
C GLY A 52 -1.78 5.08 -2.01
N TRP A 53 -1.55 3.92 -1.39
CA TRP A 53 -1.30 2.67 -2.12
C TRP A 53 -2.54 2.23 -2.91
N LEU A 54 -3.72 2.22 -2.29
CA LEU A 54 -4.98 1.84 -2.94
C LEU A 54 -5.33 2.76 -4.12
N ARG A 55 -5.15 4.07 -3.98
CA ARG A 55 -5.36 5.02 -5.09
C ARG A 55 -4.46 4.73 -6.28
N LYS A 56 -3.17 4.44 -6.02
CA LYS A 56 -2.21 4.08 -7.07
C LYS A 56 -2.53 2.73 -7.72
N ALA A 57 -3.01 1.77 -6.95
CA ALA A 57 -3.42 0.46 -7.46
C ALA A 57 -4.66 0.56 -8.35
N ASN A 58 -5.71 1.28 -7.92
CA ASN A 58 -6.88 1.53 -8.76
C ASN A 58 -6.51 2.27 -10.06
N PHE A 59 -5.67 3.31 -9.97
CA PHE A 59 -5.19 4.00 -11.18
C PHE A 59 -4.39 3.10 -12.14
N ALA A 60 -3.70 2.08 -11.61
CA ALA A 60 -3.00 1.09 -12.42
C ALA A 60 -3.95 0.00 -12.95
N ALA A 61 -5.14 -0.14 -12.39
CA ALA A 61 -6.17 -1.05 -12.89
C ALA A 61 -6.90 -0.47 -14.11
N ASP A 62 -7.12 0.85 -14.09
CA ASP A 62 -7.78 1.61 -15.16
C ASP A 62 -6.89 1.85 -16.40
N ARG A 63 -5.66 1.31 -16.45
CA ARG A 63 -4.68 1.49 -17.52
C ARG A 63 -4.24 0.16 -18.12
#